data_AF-A0A355CIV9-F1
#
_entry.id   AF-A0A355CIV9-F1
#
_cell.length_a   1.000
_cell.length_b   1.000
_cell.length_c   1.000
_cell.angle_alpha   90.00
_cell.angle_beta   90.00
_cell.angle_gamma   90.00
#
_symmetry.space_group_name_H-M   'P 1'
#
loop_
_entity.id
_entity.type
_entity.pdbx_description
1 polymer ?
#
loop_
_entity_poly.entity_id
_entity_poly.type
_entity_poly.pdbx_seq_one_letter_code
_entity_poly.pdbx_strand_id
1 'polypeptide(L)'
;MTATLILTPTPEQVQDSSEQIQPEKVTSLEDFLVKPADRMEWVDGNLVEKTGMTFKHGLAQVNLATSWKNYKNSSGQGGEVITEVLCRTAKQGRRPDVAYITPELLPPGNFTAFSQSFPLIA
;
A
#
# COMPACT_ATOMS: atom_id res chain seq x y z
N MET A 1 53.61 -36.71 37.72
CA MET A 1 52.56 -37.07 36.73
C MET A 1 51.31 -36.29 37.10
N THR A 2 51.06 -35.18 36.40
CA THR A 2 49.89 -34.33 36.61
C THR A 2 48.93 -34.56 35.45
N ALA A 3 47.76 -35.14 35.74
CA ALA A 3 46.71 -35.36 34.76
C ALA A 3 45.83 -34.10 34.67
N THR A 4 45.81 -33.47 33.50
CA THR A 4 44.95 -32.33 33.18
C THR A 4 43.54 -32.83 32.88
N LEU A 5 42.54 -32.34 33.64
CA LEU A 5 41.13 -32.60 33.37
C LEU A 5 40.66 -31.65 32.25
N ILE A 6 40.31 -32.20 31.09
CA ILE A 6 39.71 -31.42 29.98
C ILE A 6 38.22 -31.29 30.26
N LEU A 7 37.75 -30.10 30.63
CA LEU A 7 36.32 -29.77 30.62
C LEU A 7 35.92 -29.46 29.17
N THR A 8 35.12 -30.33 28.56
CA THR A 8 34.43 -30.04 27.31
C THR A 8 33.28 -29.04 27.57
N PRO A 9 33.12 -27.96 26.79
CA PRO A 9 31.97 -27.10 26.92
C PRO A 9 30.71 -27.78 26.36
N THR A 10 29.65 -27.78 27.17
CA THR A 10 28.27 -28.10 26.81
C THR A 10 27.82 -27.20 25.65
N PRO A 11 27.06 -27.68 24.65
CA PRO A 11 26.58 -26.81 23.58
C PRO A 11 25.54 -25.83 24.14
N GLU A 12 26.00 -24.59 24.30
CA GLU A 12 25.18 -23.43 24.65
C GLU A 12 24.15 -23.22 23.53
N GLN A 13 22.87 -23.27 23.91
CA GLN A 13 21.76 -22.99 23.01
C GLN A 13 21.86 -21.53 22.57
N VAL A 14 22.27 -21.30 21.32
CA VAL A 14 22.16 -20.00 20.67
C VAL A 14 20.67 -19.76 20.43
N GLN A 15 20.04 -19.07 21.38
CA GLN A 15 18.68 -18.59 21.21
C GLN A 15 18.74 -17.36 20.31
N ASP A 16 18.54 -17.60 19.00
CA ASP A 16 18.30 -16.57 18.01
C ASP A 16 16.97 -15.88 18.33
N SER A 17 17.01 -14.85 19.17
CA SER A 17 15.90 -13.94 19.40
C SER A 17 15.78 -13.00 18.21
N SER A 18 15.33 -13.55 17.08
CA SER A 18 14.69 -12.76 16.05
C SER A 18 13.34 -12.31 16.61
N GLU A 19 13.25 -11.05 17.03
CA GLU A 19 11.97 -10.40 17.30
C GLU A 19 11.10 -10.49 16.04
N GLN A 20 10.21 -11.48 16.01
CA GLN A 20 9.12 -11.55 15.06
C GLN A 20 8.22 -10.35 15.37
N ILE A 21 8.41 -9.25 14.64
CA ILE A 21 7.49 -8.10 14.66
C ILE A 21 6.14 -8.64 14.17
N GLN A 22 5.25 -9.01 15.10
CA GLN A 22 3.86 -9.28 14.74
C GLN A 22 3.30 -7.98 14.16
N PRO A 23 2.70 -8.01 12.96
CA PRO A 23 2.11 -6.80 12.40
C PRO A 23 1.06 -6.27 13.38
N GLU A 24 1.21 -5.00 13.74
CA GLU A 24 0.24 -4.26 14.53
C GLU A 24 -1.16 -4.55 14.00
N LYS A 25 -2.05 -5.06 14.86
CA LYS A 25 -3.41 -5.39 14.46
C LYS A 25 -4.13 -4.09 14.08
N VAL A 26 -4.31 -3.86 12.78
CA VAL A 26 -5.12 -2.73 12.28
C VAL A 26 -6.57 -2.99 12.66
N THR A 27 -7.13 -2.16 13.54
CA THR A 27 -8.47 -2.37 14.12
C THR A 27 -9.58 -1.54 13.49
N SER A 28 -9.24 -0.51 12.71
CA SER A 28 -10.20 0.40 12.09
C SER A 28 -9.72 0.94 10.74
N LEU A 29 -10.66 1.54 9.99
CA LEU A 29 -10.35 2.26 8.75
C LEU A 29 -9.42 3.45 9.01
N GLU A 30 -9.65 4.17 10.10
CA GLU A 30 -8.85 5.33 10.51
C GLU A 30 -7.39 4.93 10.78
N ASP A 31 -7.18 3.83 11.51
CA ASP A 31 -5.82 3.28 11.75
C ASP A 31 -5.15 2.92 10.41
N PHE A 32 -5.89 2.28 9.52
CA PHE A 32 -5.40 1.90 8.19
C PHE A 32 -4.99 3.11 7.34
N LEU A 33 -5.77 4.19 7.33
CA LEU A 33 -5.49 5.37 6.51
C LEU A 33 -4.26 6.16 7.00
N VAL A 34 -3.92 6.07 8.29
CA VAL A 34 -2.72 6.70 8.86
C VAL A 34 -1.46 5.90 8.52
N LYS A 35 -1.54 4.57 8.64
CA LYS A 35 -0.41 3.66 8.42
C LYS A 35 -0.85 2.52 7.48
N PRO A 36 -1.02 2.79 6.18
CA PRO A 36 -1.53 1.79 5.27
C PRO A 36 -0.49 0.71 5.03
N ALA A 37 -0.91 -0.54 5.20
CA ALA A 37 -0.12 -1.67 4.78
C ALA A 37 0.09 -1.64 3.25
N ASP A 38 1.27 -2.07 2.80
CA ASP A 38 1.55 -2.10 1.38
C ASP A 38 0.70 -3.15 0.67
N ARG A 39 0.25 -2.83 -0.56
CA ARG A 39 -0.64 -3.65 -1.39
C ARG A 39 -1.92 -4.14 -0.70
N MET A 40 -2.38 -3.48 0.36
CA MET A 40 -3.65 -3.81 1.02
C MET A 40 -4.72 -2.75 0.74
N GLU A 41 -5.97 -3.19 0.79
CA GLU A 41 -7.18 -2.38 0.89
C GLU A 41 -7.91 -2.69 2.20
N TRP A 42 -8.66 -1.72 2.72
CA TRP A 42 -9.59 -1.93 3.84
C TRP A 42 -11.01 -2.08 3.30
N VAL A 43 -11.52 -3.31 3.26
CA VAL A 43 -12.83 -3.64 2.68
C VAL A 43 -13.67 -4.35 3.73
N ASP A 44 -14.84 -3.78 4.02
CA ASP A 44 -15.83 -4.33 4.94
C ASP A 44 -15.26 -4.75 6.30
N GLY A 45 -14.36 -3.92 6.85
CA GLY A 45 -13.73 -4.15 8.16
C GLY A 45 -12.52 -5.08 8.14
N ASN A 46 -12.06 -5.51 6.97
CA ASN A 46 -10.96 -6.44 6.81
C ASN A 46 -9.84 -5.85 5.94
N LEU A 47 -8.60 -6.25 6.21
CA LEU A 47 -7.48 -6.02 5.31
C LEU A 47 -7.49 -7.08 4.21
N VAL A 48 -7.56 -6.63 2.96
CA VAL A 48 -7.60 -7.47 1.77
C VAL A 48 -6.39 -7.15 0.91
N GLU A 49 -5.64 -8.17 0.49
CA GLU A 49 -4.53 -8.00 -0.43
C GLU A 49 -5.06 -7.66 -1.82
N LYS A 50 -4.47 -6.63 -2.43
CA LYS A 50 -4.65 -6.33 -3.84
C LYS A 50 -3.89 -7.37 -4.64
N THR A 51 -4.62 -8.22 -5.35
CA THR A 51 -4.09 -9.31 -6.18
C THR A 51 -4.26 -9.00 -7.67
N GLY A 52 -3.74 -9.84 -8.55
CA GLY A 52 -4.01 -9.74 -9.99
C GLY A 52 -3.02 -8.92 -10.82
N MET A 53 -1.88 -8.51 -10.24
CA MET A 53 -0.81 -7.78 -10.93
C MET A 53 -0.06 -8.68 -11.93
N THR A 54 -0.70 -8.92 -13.07
CA THR A 54 -0.17 -9.69 -14.20
C THR A 54 0.33 -8.75 -15.30
N PHE A 55 1.03 -9.30 -16.30
CA PHE A 55 1.45 -8.52 -17.49
C PHE A 55 0.26 -7.83 -18.18
N LYS A 56 -0.86 -8.55 -18.37
CA LYS A 56 -2.06 -7.98 -19.02
C LYS A 56 -2.68 -6.87 -18.18
N HIS A 57 -2.67 -7.02 -16.86
CA HIS A 57 -3.11 -5.99 -15.92
C HIS A 57 -2.27 -4.72 -16.04
N GLY A 58 -0.95 -4.86 -15.98
CA GLY A 58 -0.02 -3.73 -16.15
C GLY A 58 -0.17 -3.04 -17.51
N LEU A 59 -0.37 -3.81 -18.58
CA LEU A 59 -0.63 -3.24 -19.91
C LEU A 59 -1.93 -2.42 -19.94
N ALA A 60 -3.00 -2.92 -19.33
CA ALA A 60 -4.26 -2.20 -19.21
C ALA A 60 -4.10 -0.90 -18.39
N GLN A 61 -3.40 -0.98 -17.26
CA GLN A 61 -3.11 0.16 -16.38
C GLN A 61 -2.35 1.27 -17.14
N VAL A 62 -1.31 0.91 -17.90
CA VAL A 62 -0.54 1.87 -18.71
C VAL A 62 -1.38 2.51 -19.80
N ASN A 63 -2.18 1.72 -20.53
CA ASN A 63 -3.02 2.24 -21.60
C ASN A 63 -4.09 3.20 -21.08
N LEU A 64 -4.71 2.87 -19.94
CA LEU A 64 -5.71 3.72 -19.32
C LEU A 64 -5.08 5.01 -18.78
N ALA A 65 -3.99 4.92 -18.03
CA ALA A 65 -3.27 6.09 -17.52
C ALA A 65 -2.82 7.02 -18.67
N THR A 66 -2.37 6.45 -19.78
CA THR A 66 -2.00 7.22 -20.98
C THR A 66 -3.21 7.93 -21.59
N SER A 67 -4.34 7.23 -21.71
CA SER A 67 -5.58 7.81 -22.23
C SER A 67 -6.06 8.99 -21.37
N TRP A 68 -6.01 8.85 -20.04
CA TRP A 68 -6.35 9.95 -19.15
C TRP A 68 -5.37 11.11 -19.22
N LYS A 69 -4.06 10.85 -19.32
CA LYS A 69 -3.06 11.91 -19.51
C LYS A 69 -3.28 12.67 -20.82
N ASN A 70 -3.61 11.96 -21.90
CA ASN A 70 -3.92 12.57 -23.18
C ASN A 70 -5.18 13.45 -23.08
N TYR A 71 -6.26 12.93 -22.50
CA TYR A 71 -7.48 13.71 -22.26
C TYR A 71 -7.22 14.95 -21.39
N LYS A 72 -6.49 14.79 -20.28
CA LYS A 72 -6.08 15.90 -19.39
C LYS A 72 -5.37 17.00 -20.18
N ASN A 73 -4.40 16.62 -21.03
CA ASN A 73 -3.61 17.55 -21.82
C ASN A 73 -4.42 18.21 -22.94
N SER A 74 -5.26 17.45 -23.65
CA SER A 74 -6.04 17.97 -24.79
C SER A 74 -7.21 18.83 -24.37
N SER A 75 -7.84 18.54 -23.22
CA SER A 75 -8.97 19.30 -22.69
C SER A 75 -8.55 20.58 -21.97
N GLY A 76 -7.30 20.65 -21.50
CA GLY A 76 -6.83 21.75 -20.64
C GLY A 76 -7.41 21.71 -19.22
N GLN A 77 -8.10 20.64 -18.83
CA GLN A 77 -8.76 20.51 -17.53
C GLN A 77 -7.77 20.43 -16.34
N GLY A 78 -6.50 20.11 -16.60
CA GLY A 78 -5.46 20.02 -15.57
C GLY A 78 -5.63 18.82 -14.63
N GLY A 79 -5.04 18.90 -13.43
CA GLY A 79 -5.11 17.84 -12.42
C GLY A 79 -4.02 16.78 -12.59
N GLU A 80 -4.23 15.58 -12.03
CA GLU A 80 -3.22 14.52 -12.07
C GLU A 80 -3.77 13.10 -12.28
N VAL A 81 -3.00 12.28 -13.02
CA VAL A 81 -3.28 10.85 -13.22
C VAL A 81 -2.27 10.05 -12.40
N ILE A 82 -2.78 9.30 -11.43
CA ILE A 82 -1.97 8.64 -10.40
C ILE A 82 -2.34 7.16 -10.34
N THR A 83 -1.35 6.29 -10.17
CA THR A 83 -1.53 4.84 -10.00
C THR A 83 -1.42 4.44 -8.54
N GLU A 84 -2.12 3.38 -8.14
CA GLU A 84 -1.96 2.73 -6.82
C GLU A 84 -2.15 3.67 -5.62
N VAL A 85 -3.02 4.67 -5.78
CA VAL A 85 -3.17 5.73 -4.79
C VAL A 85 -4.27 5.40 -3.78
N LEU A 86 -3.99 5.61 -2.50
CA LEU A 86 -4.95 5.34 -1.43
C LEU A 86 -6.03 6.43 -1.35
N CYS A 87 -7.29 6.02 -1.29
CA CYS A 87 -8.42 6.90 -1.06
C CYS A 87 -9.43 6.30 -0.07
N ARG A 88 -10.17 7.18 0.59
CA ARG A 88 -11.28 6.82 1.47
C ARG A 88 -12.60 6.87 0.70
N THR A 89 -13.45 5.86 0.89
CA THR A 89 -14.89 5.92 0.62
C THR A 89 -15.65 6.01 1.95
N ALA A 90 -16.98 6.02 1.93
CA ALA A 90 -17.78 6.11 3.16
C ALA A 90 -17.39 5.08 4.25
N LYS A 91 -17.01 3.86 3.86
CA LYS A 91 -16.71 2.76 4.80
C LYS A 91 -15.42 1.98 4.50
N GLN A 92 -14.72 2.31 3.40
CA GLN A 92 -13.60 1.52 2.90
C GLN A 92 -12.39 2.39 2.59
N GLY A 93 -11.20 1.81 2.69
CA GLY A 93 -9.96 2.37 2.17
C GLY A 93 -9.57 1.61 0.91
N ARG A 94 -9.56 2.28 -0.24
CA ARG A 94 -9.39 1.66 -1.56
C ARG A 94 -8.16 2.19 -2.27
N ARG A 95 -7.59 1.38 -3.16
CA ARG A 95 -6.37 1.67 -3.92
C ARG A 95 -6.59 1.30 -5.39
N PRO A 96 -7.31 2.15 -6.17
CA PRO A 96 -7.53 1.90 -7.60
C PRO A 96 -6.22 1.74 -8.37
N ASP A 97 -6.25 1.01 -9.49
CA ASP A 97 -5.09 0.83 -10.35
C ASP A 97 -4.72 2.15 -11.03
N VAL A 98 -5.73 2.87 -11.52
CA VAL A 98 -5.56 4.22 -12.10
C VAL A 98 -6.66 5.14 -11.58
N ALA A 99 -6.25 6.32 -11.14
CA ALA A 99 -7.14 7.41 -10.75
C ALA A 99 -6.81 8.68 -11.54
N TYR A 100 -7.85 9.41 -11.96
CA TYR A 100 -7.71 10.79 -12.43
C TYR A 100 -8.38 11.74 -11.43
N ILE A 101 -7.65 12.76 -10.99
CA ILE A 101 -8.15 13.79 -10.09
C ILE A 101 -8.04 15.18 -10.71
N THR A 102 -9.09 15.98 -10.55
CA THR A 102 -9.14 17.35 -11.04
C THR A 102 -8.36 18.30 -10.10
N PRO A 103 -7.96 19.49 -10.56
CA PRO A 103 -7.23 20.46 -9.74
C PRO A 103 -7.91 20.80 -8.40
N GLU A 104 -9.25 20.89 -8.39
CA GLU A 104 -10.03 21.33 -7.24
C GLU A 104 -10.02 20.31 -6.10
N LEU A 105 -9.79 19.05 -6.43
CA LEU A 105 -9.77 17.94 -5.48
C LEU A 105 -8.33 17.51 -5.11
N LEU A 106 -7.32 18.09 -5.75
CA LEU A 106 -5.92 17.80 -5.48
C LEU A 106 -5.50 18.50 -4.18
N PRO A 107 -5.21 17.75 -3.09
CA PRO A 107 -4.84 18.35 -1.83
C PRO A 107 -3.44 18.96 -1.91
N PRO A 108 -3.19 20.06 -1.18
CA PRO A 108 -1.85 20.65 -1.09
C PRO A 108 -0.94 19.80 -0.20
N GLY A 109 0.35 19.75 -0.54
CA GLY A 109 1.38 19.12 0.28
C GLY A 109 1.36 17.59 0.26
N ASN A 110 2.01 16.99 1.26
CA ASN A 110 2.11 15.54 1.40
C ASN A 110 0.95 15.01 2.24
N PHE A 111 0.35 13.91 1.80
CA PHE A 111 -0.74 13.24 2.50
C PHE A 111 -0.67 11.73 2.22
N THR A 112 -1.25 10.93 3.11
CA THR A 112 -1.21 9.46 3.01
C THR A 112 -2.36 8.90 2.17
N ALA A 113 -3.55 9.51 2.25
CA ALA A 113 -4.75 9.06 1.58
C ALA A 113 -5.63 10.23 1.16
N PHE A 114 -6.31 10.11 0.01
CA PHE A 114 -7.36 11.04 -0.38
C PHE A 114 -8.59 10.88 0.53
N SER A 115 -9.19 12.00 0.91
CA SER A 115 -10.38 12.03 1.79
C SER A 115 -11.65 11.48 1.12
N GLN A 116 -11.65 11.35 -0.20
CA GLN A 116 -12.75 10.83 -1.00
C GLN A 116 -12.24 9.99 -2.17
N SER A 117 -13.12 9.19 -2.76
CA SER A 117 -12.85 8.46 -3.99
C SER A 117 -12.69 9.41 -5.18
N PHE A 118 -12.03 8.93 -6.22
CA PHE A 118 -11.83 9.70 -7.44
C PHE A 118 -13.09 9.69 -8.31
N PRO A 119 -13.37 10.77 -9.05
CA PRO A 119 -14.50 10.82 -9.98
C PRO A 119 -14.43 9.74 -11.06
N LEU A 120 -13.21 9.32 -11.43
CA LEU A 120 -12.93 8.30 -12.42
C LEU A 120 -11.90 7.32 -11.84
N ILE A 121 -12.33 6.07 -11.63
CA ILE A 121 -11.51 4.96 -11.15
C ILE A 121 -11.65 3.77 -12.09
N ALA A 122 -10.55 3.04 -12.30
CA ALA A 122 -10.56 1.68 -12.83
C ALA A 122 -9.56 0.82 -12.05
#